data_AF-A0A958QIX0-F1
#
_entry.id   AF-A0A958QIX0-F1
#
_cell.length_a   1.000
_cell.length_b   1.000
_cell.length_c   1.000
_cell.angle_alpha   90.00
_cell.angle_beta   90.00
_cell.angle_gamma   90.00
#
_symmetry.space_group_name_H-M   'P 1'
#
loop_
_entity.id
_entity.type
_entity.pdbx_description
1 polymer ?
#
loop_
_entity_poly.entity_id
_entity_poly.type
_entity_poly.pdbx_seq_one_letter_code
_entity_poly.pdbx_strand_id
1 'polypeptide(L)'
;MRRVCSKILLKIIAASGLFCGMLVSTFQVALAESEPIAIISQTISAEFFPVEAFILLESSDGEVRQYPAEAVLRAPAVSAGDKTRLFVGAAIPLSAVPDGTATHYYTFFLIGEGAKFAATGMQKWQRDQSEPELNSISALESRLNQDLSEIRMMEIEAKEVSEGLDELRSEASRVAAVDEIVDLKMQIAIFDTGGDDYKEERDRLADLVSLGRRMKDPDNINEQLKMLSEQLSQTAQATAMADQLNNRRKEAAKSSLARKLNLIREMKNVDEAALARNVLSLRESRRQLENRLHISSDEENREF
;
A
#
# COMPACT_ATOMS: atom_id res chain seq x y z
N MET A 1 -11.78 12.89 -54.26
CA MET A 1 -12.23 13.61 -53.05
C MET A 1 -12.04 12.71 -51.83
N ARG A 2 -11.21 13.15 -50.87
CA ARG A 2 -11.00 12.69 -49.47
C ARG A 2 -9.51 12.86 -49.11
N ARG A 3 -9.10 14.11 -48.93
CA ARG A 3 -7.83 14.52 -48.28
C ARG A 3 -8.15 15.57 -47.23
N VAL A 4 -8.97 15.21 -46.24
CA VAL A 4 -9.20 16.05 -45.04
C VAL A 4 -9.56 15.11 -43.89
N CYS A 5 -8.56 14.51 -43.24
CA CYS A 5 -8.75 13.89 -41.90
C CYS A 5 -7.44 13.78 -41.10
N SER A 6 -6.28 13.78 -41.76
CA SER A 6 -5.00 13.59 -41.05
C SER A 6 -4.48 14.81 -40.27
N LYS A 7 -5.02 16.01 -40.47
CA LYS A 7 -4.52 17.24 -39.80
C LYS A 7 -5.17 17.57 -38.45
N ILE A 8 -6.18 16.81 -38.01
CA ILE A 8 -6.90 17.09 -36.74
C ILE A 8 -6.40 16.22 -35.59
N LEU A 9 -5.80 15.05 -35.86
CA LEU A 9 -5.26 14.18 -34.82
C LEU A 9 -3.89 14.63 -34.26
N LEU A 10 -3.20 15.55 -34.95
CA LEU A 10 -1.88 16.04 -34.52
C LEU A 10 -1.93 17.24 -33.54
N LYS A 11 -3.11 17.73 -33.16
CA LYS A 11 -3.25 18.88 -32.24
C LYS A 11 -3.80 18.56 -30.85
N ILE A 12 -4.22 17.32 -30.60
CA ILE A 12 -4.82 16.94 -29.29
C ILE A 12 -3.76 16.43 -28.28
N ILE A 13 -2.56 16.07 -28.73
CA ILE A 13 -1.48 15.58 -27.83
C ILE A 13 -0.62 16.73 -27.25
N ALA A 14 -0.83 17.97 -27.69
CA ALA A 14 0.01 19.11 -27.27
C ALA A 14 -0.48 19.87 -26.02
N ALA A 15 -1.52 19.40 -25.31
CA ALA A 15 -2.22 20.20 -24.28
C ALA A 15 -2.26 19.63 -22.86
N SER A 16 -1.40 18.68 -22.50
CA SER A 16 -1.21 18.28 -21.09
C SER A 16 0.28 18.15 -20.78
N GLY A 17 0.87 19.30 -20.43
CA GLY A 17 2.27 19.41 -20.05
C GLY A 17 2.55 18.78 -18.69
N LEU A 18 3.55 17.91 -18.63
CA LEU A 18 4.76 18.11 -17.82
C LEU A 18 5.72 16.92 -18.03
N PHE A 19 6.68 17.13 -18.91
CA PHE A 19 8.10 16.83 -18.71
C PHE A 19 8.48 15.46 -18.13
N CYS A 20 8.71 14.49 -19.01
CA CYS A 20 9.88 13.63 -18.92
C CYS A 20 10.41 13.41 -20.34
N GLY A 21 11.39 14.21 -20.72
CA GLY A 21 12.05 14.13 -22.01
C GLY A 21 13.11 13.04 -22.00
N MET A 22 13.01 12.10 -22.94
CA MET A 22 14.04 11.85 -23.96
C MET A 22 13.59 10.70 -24.86
N LEU A 23 13.76 10.92 -26.17
CA LEU A 23 13.76 9.93 -27.26
C LEU A 23 12.42 9.27 -27.59
N VAL A 24 11.57 10.06 -28.27
CA VAL A 24 10.76 9.51 -29.37
C VAL A 24 11.73 9.11 -30.47
N SER A 25 12.16 7.85 -30.50
CA SER A 25 12.73 7.29 -31.73
C SER A 25 11.58 7.21 -32.74
N THR A 26 11.70 7.99 -33.79
CA THR A 26 10.77 7.94 -34.91
C THR A 26 10.94 6.58 -35.58
N PHE A 27 9.97 5.70 -35.36
CA PHE A 27 9.74 4.50 -36.15
C PHE A 27 9.47 4.93 -37.60
N GLN A 28 10.52 4.97 -38.39
CA GLN A 28 10.42 5.08 -39.84
C GLN A 28 10.76 3.72 -40.41
N VAL A 29 9.91 2.74 -40.10
CA VAL A 29 9.81 1.53 -40.92
C VAL A 29 9.31 2.02 -42.26
N ALA A 30 10.22 2.14 -43.22
CA ALA A 30 9.86 2.21 -44.62
C ALA A 30 8.99 0.98 -44.88
N LEU A 31 7.69 1.21 -45.12
CA LEU A 31 6.77 0.25 -45.70
C LEU A 31 7.26 -0.11 -47.11
N ALA A 32 8.34 -0.89 -47.18
CA ALA A 32 8.54 -1.83 -48.25
C ALA A 32 7.59 -3.00 -47.98
N GLU A 33 7.00 -3.54 -49.05
CA GLU A 33 6.04 -4.63 -49.07
C GLU A 33 6.29 -5.64 -47.93
N SER A 34 5.30 -5.82 -47.05
CA SER A 34 5.48 -6.40 -45.71
C SER A 34 5.91 -7.86 -45.78
N GLU A 35 7.21 -8.10 -45.85
CA GLU A 35 7.79 -9.40 -45.58
C GLU A 35 7.35 -9.84 -44.17
N PRO A 36 6.93 -11.10 -43.99
CA PRO A 36 6.49 -11.55 -42.69
C PRO A 36 7.68 -11.50 -41.71
N ILE A 37 7.45 -11.01 -40.49
CA ILE A 37 8.48 -10.75 -39.47
C ILE A 37 8.32 -11.76 -38.34
N ALA A 38 9.42 -12.31 -37.85
CA ALA A 38 9.48 -13.06 -36.60
C ALA A 38 10.02 -12.18 -35.47
N ILE A 39 9.44 -12.31 -34.28
CA ILE A 39 9.91 -11.60 -33.08
C ILE A 39 10.64 -12.60 -32.19
N ILE A 40 11.93 -12.36 -31.94
CA ILE A 40 12.70 -13.09 -30.94
C ILE A 40 12.79 -12.20 -29.70
N SER A 41 12.44 -12.73 -28.53
CA SER A 41 12.52 -12.00 -27.27
C SER A 41 13.16 -12.82 -26.16
N GLN A 42 13.87 -12.14 -25.26
CA GLN A 42 14.54 -12.76 -24.12
C GLN A 42 14.55 -11.80 -22.92
N THR A 43 14.42 -12.36 -21.71
CA THR A 43 14.66 -11.60 -20.48
C THR A 43 16.14 -11.68 -20.11
N ILE A 44 16.79 -10.52 -19.96
CA ILE A 44 18.22 -10.40 -19.68
C ILE A 44 18.41 -9.64 -18.36
N SER A 45 19.34 -10.09 -17.52
CA SER A 45 19.71 -9.38 -16.29
C SER A 45 21.03 -8.64 -16.49
N ALA A 46 21.00 -7.31 -16.43
CA ALA A 46 22.17 -6.46 -16.64
C ALA A 46 22.34 -5.45 -15.49
N GLU A 47 23.58 -5.03 -15.24
CA GLU A 47 23.93 -4.04 -14.20
C GLU A 47 23.80 -2.60 -14.70
N PHE A 48 23.31 -2.41 -15.92
CA PHE A 48 23.18 -1.12 -16.58
C PHE A 48 21.94 -1.12 -17.49
N PHE A 49 21.46 0.07 -17.83
CA PHE A 49 20.45 0.25 -18.86
C PHE A 49 21.14 0.45 -20.22
N PRO A 50 20.81 -0.34 -21.25
CA PRO A 50 21.46 -0.25 -22.56
C PRO A 50 21.02 1.01 -23.32
N VAL A 51 21.98 1.64 -24.00
CA VAL A 51 21.74 2.69 -25.00
C VAL A 51 21.41 2.07 -26.35
N GLU A 52 22.09 0.99 -26.70
CA GLU A 52 21.88 0.25 -27.94
C GLU A 52 21.78 -1.24 -27.64
N ALA A 53 20.91 -1.94 -28.39
CA ALA A 53 20.80 -3.37 -28.35
C ALA A 53 20.70 -3.94 -29.77
N PHE A 54 21.30 -5.11 -29.99
CA PHE A 54 21.16 -5.82 -31.26
C PHE A 54 21.24 -7.33 -31.02
N ILE A 55 20.73 -8.09 -31.99
CA ILE A 55 20.82 -9.55 -32.04
C ILE A 55 21.78 -9.93 -33.16
N LEU A 56 22.69 -10.87 -32.88
CA LEU A 56 23.40 -11.61 -33.92
C LEU A 56 22.67 -12.93 -34.13
N LEU A 57 22.28 -13.18 -35.37
CA LEU A 57 21.63 -14.40 -35.79
C LEU A 57 22.57 -15.15 -36.73
N GLU A 58 22.92 -16.37 -36.36
CA GLU A 58 23.66 -17.32 -37.19
C GLU A 58 22.66 -18.27 -37.89
N SER A 59 22.70 -18.25 -39.22
CA SER A 59 21.94 -19.17 -40.06
C SER A 59 22.57 -20.57 -40.08
N SER A 60 21.82 -21.58 -40.53
CA SER A 60 22.32 -22.95 -40.71
C SER A 60 23.55 -23.03 -41.62
N ASP A 61 23.67 -22.07 -42.54
CA ASP A 61 24.77 -21.98 -43.51
C ASP A 61 26.02 -21.28 -42.94
N GLY A 62 26.00 -20.91 -41.65
CA GLY A 62 27.08 -20.18 -40.98
C GLY A 62 27.13 -18.68 -41.28
N GLU A 63 26.16 -18.15 -42.03
CA GLU A 63 26.02 -16.70 -42.20
C GLU A 63 25.55 -16.04 -40.91
N VAL A 64 26.32 -15.05 -40.43
CA VAL A 64 25.95 -14.25 -39.26
C VAL A 64 25.42 -12.89 -39.73
N ARG A 65 24.20 -12.55 -39.31
CA ARG A 65 23.55 -11.27 -39.61
C ARG A 65 23.20 -10.54 -38.32
N GLN A 66 23.27 -9.21 -38.36
CA GLN A 66 22.94 -8.34 -37.25
C GLN A 66 21.58 -7.68 -37.48
N TYR A 67 20.71 -7.70 -36.46
CA TYR A 67 19.44 -6.99 -36.45
C TYR A 67 19.32 -6.08 -35.22
N PRO A 68 18.71 -4.90 -35.35
CA PRO A 68 18.48 -4.02 -34.21
C PRO A 68 17.52 -4.67 -33.20
N ALA A 69 17.75 -4.43 -31.93
CA ALA A 69 16.91 -4.89 -30.82
C ALA A 69 16.54 -3.73 -29.92
N GLU A 70 15.41 -3.84 -29.23
CA GLU A 70 14.96 -2.88 -28.23
C GLU A 70 14.92 -3.53 -26.85
N ALA A 71 15.28 -2.77 -25.83
CA ALA A 71 15.30 -3.22 -24.45
C ALA A 71 14.35 -2.36 -23.61
N VAL A 72 13.41 -3.03 -22.93
CA VAL A 72 12.40 -2.39 -22.08
C VAL A 72 12.58 -2.87 -20.64
N LEU A 73 12.44 -1.96 -19.68
CA LEU A 73 12.46 -2.28 -18.26
C LEU A 73 11.19 -3.05 -17.88
N ARG A 74 11.35 -4.26 -17.33
CA ARG A 74 10.21 -5.04 -16.81
C ARG A 74 9.79 -4.61 -15.41
N ALA A 75 10.77 -4.27 -14.57
CA ALA A 75 10.55 -3.71 -13.24
C ALA A 75 11.81 -2.93 -12.81
N PRO A 76 11.66 -1.79 -12.11
CA PRO A 76 12.80 -1.09 -11.53
C PRO A 76 13.51 -1.98 -10.49
N ALA A 77 14.84 -1.92 -10.44
CA ALA A 77 15.62 -2.63 -9.44
C ALA A 77 15.19 -2.19 -8.03
N VAL A 78 14.86 -3.15 -7.17
CA VAL A 78 14.28 -2.89 -5.83
C VAL A 78 15.35 -2.41 -4.84
N SER A 79 16.63 -2.72 -5.09
CA SER A 79 17.76 -2.33 -4.25
C SER A 79 18.98 -1.88 -5.05
N ALA A 80 19.80 -1.01 -4.46
CA ALA A 80 21.10 -0.63 -5.00
C ALA A 80 22.03 -1.86 -5.02
N GLY A 81 22.27 -2.42 -6.21
CA GLY A 81 23.09 -3.61 -6.42
C GLY A 81 22.33 -4.79 -7.06
N ASP A 82 21.01 -4.73 -7.16
CA ASP A 82 20.25 -5.74 -7.89
C ASP A 82 20.40 -5.55 -9.40
N LYS A 83 20.63 -6.66 -10.11
CA LYS A 83 20.66 -6.66 -11.58
C LYS A 83 19.28 -6.28 -12.11
N THR A 84 19.25 -5.24 -12.93
CA THR A 84 18.04 -4.80 -13.62
C THR A 84 17.59 -5.88 -14.59
N ARG A 85 16.33 -6.30 -14.47
CA ARG A 85 15.72 -7.27 -15.40
C ARG A 85 15.12 -6.51 -16.59
N LEU A 86 15.72 -6.72 -17.74
CA LEU A 86 15.34 -6.12 -19.02
C LEU A 86 14.64 -7.17 -19.88
N PHE A 87 13.60 -6.75 -20.58
CA PHE A 87 12.99 -7.51 -21.66
C PHE A 87 13.56 -6.98 -22.98
N VAL A 88 14.20 -7.85 -23.76
CA VAL A 88 14.87 -7.46 -25.00
C VAL A 88 14.25 -8.21 -26.16
N GLY A 89 13.89 -7.50 -27.22
CA GLY A 89 13.22 -8.05 -28.39
C GLY A 89 13.82 -7.53 -29.69
N ALA A 90 13.91 -8.39 -30.70
CA ALA A 90 14.34 -8.03 -32.05
C ALA A 90 13.34 -8.54 -33.09
N ALA A 91 13.11 -7.71 -34.11
CA ALA A 91 12.31 -8.04 -35.28
C ALA A 91 13.23 -8.57 -36.40
N ILE A 92 13.02 -9.81 -36.81
CA ILE A 92 13.81 -10.46 -37.86
C ILE A 92 12.91 -10.75 -39.06
N PRO A 93 13.26 -10.30 -40.28
CA PRO A 93 12.50 -10.62 -41.46
C PRO A 93 12.62 -12.13 -41.74
N LEU A 94 11.49 -12.80 -42.01
CA LEU A 94 11.46 -14.24 -42.28
C LEU A 94 12.18 -14.62 -43.58
N SER A 95 12.42 -13.66 -44.49
CA SER A 95 13.29 -13.85 -45.65
C SER A 95 14.74 -14.19 -45.28
N ALA A 96 15.18 -13.78 -44.09
CA ALA A 96 16.51 -14.09 -43.58
C ALA A 96 16.61 -15.47 -42.89
N VAL A 97 15.49 -16.18 -42.77
CA VAL A 97 15.34 -17.43 -42.01
C VAL A 97 14.81 -18.50 -42.98
N PRO A 98 15.68 -19.16 -43.75
CA PRO A 98 15.27 -20.21 -44.67
C PRO A 98 14.59 -21.36 -43.91
N ASP A 99 13.48 -21.88 -44.49
CA ASP A 99 12.53 -22.93 -44.04
C ASP A 99 12.63 -23.57 -42.63
N GLY A 100 11.46 -23.70 -42.00
CA GLY A 100 11.23 -23.87 -40.55
C GLY A 100 11.82 -25.08 -39.80
N THR A 101 12.61 -25.93 -40.46
CA THR A 101 13.33 -27.04 -39.81
C THR A 101 14.77 -26.67 -39.42
N ALA A 102 15.32 -25.58 -39.97
CA ALA A 102 16.65 -25.10 -39.62
C ALA A 102 16.67 -24.57 -38.19
N THR A 103 17.67 -25.00 -37.41
CA THR A 103 17.91 -24.45 -36.07
C THR A 103 18.84 -23.26 -36.21
N HIS A 104 18.37 -22.09 -35.79
CA HIS A 104 19.15 -20.87 -35.79
C HIS A 104 19.75 -20.63 -34.41
N TYR A 105 20.95 -20.05 -34.38
CA TYR A 105 21.59 -19.65 -33.15
C TYR A 105 21.55 -18.14 -33.03
N TYR A 106 21.23 -17.62 -31.86
CA TYR A 106 21.21 -16.19 -31.63
C TYR A 106 21.84 -15.78 -30.32
N THR A 107 22.36 -14.56 -30.30
CA THR A 107 22.88 -13.91 -29.10
C THR A 107 22.48 -12.44 -29.10
N PHE A 108 21.96 -11.96 -27.98
CA PHE A 108 21.69 -10.55 -27.78
C PHE A 108 22.92 -9.86 -27.22
N PHE A 109 23.16 -8.65 -27.72
CA PHE A 109 24.21 -7.75 -27.30
C PHE A 109 23.60 -6.45 -26.82
N LEU A 110 24.03 -6.03 -25.64
CA LEU A 110 23.59 -4.83 -24.95
C LEU A 110 24.79 -3.92 -24.74
N ILE A 111 24.71 -2.70 -25.26
CA ILE A 111 25.73 -1.65 -25.12
C ILE A 111 25.16 -0.58 -24.20
N GLY A 112 25.81 -0.33 -23.07
CA GLY A 112 25.48 0.73 -22.13
C GLY A 112 26.43 1.93 -22.23
N GLU A 113 26.12 2.97 -21.47
CA GLU A 113 27.01 4.12 -21.34
C GLU A 113 28.37 3.74 -20.71
N GLY A 114 29.44 4.39 -21.17
CA GLY A 114 30.78 4.20 -20.62
C GLY A 114 31.44 2.88 -21.02
N ALA A 115 31.18 2.38 -22.24
CA ALA A 115 31.73 1.13 -22.76
C ALA A 115 31.34 -0.13 -21.95
N LYS A 116 30.22 -0.07 -21.22
CA LYS A 116 29.63 -1.24 -20.58
C LYS A 116 29.00 -2.12 -21.64
N PHE A 117 29.27 -3.41 -21.54
CA PHE A 117 28.83 -4.39 -22.52
C PHE A 117 28.32 -5.64 -21.82
N ALA A 118 27.20 -6.18 -22.29
CA ALA A 118 26.66 -7.44 -21.86
C ALA A 118 26.19 -8.24 -23.08
N ALA A 119 26.45 -9.54 -23.07
CA ALA A 119 25.98 -10.46 -24.09
C ALA A 119 25.26 -11.63 -23.42
N THR A 120 24.23 -12.15 -24.08
CA THR A 120 23.60 -13.40 -23.63
C THR A 120 24.42 -14.61 -24.06
N GLY A 121 24.21 -15.75 -23.40
CA GLY A 121 24.72 -17.01 -23.92
C GLY A 121 23.96 -17.40 -25.18
N MET A 122 24.65 -18.05 -26.12
CA MET A 122 24.07 -18.50 -27.39
C MET A 122 22.81 -19.36 -27.17
N GLN A 123 21.69 -18.91 -27.72
CA GLN A 123 20.40 -19.58 -27.64
C GLN A 123 20.04 -20.21 -28.98
N LYS A 124 19.22 -21.26 -28.93
CA LYS A 124 18.64 -21.90 -30.12
C LYS A 124 17.24 -21.35 -30.36
N TRP A 125 16.92 -21.09 -31.62
CA TRP A 125 15.60 -20.69 -32.07
C TRP A 125 15.18 -21.53 -33.28
N GLN A 126 13.90 -21.92 -33.29
CA GLN A 126 13.27 -22.62 -34.41
C GLN A 126 11.96 -21.91 -34.73
N ARG A 127 11.70 -21.71 -36.03
CA ARG A 127 10.52 -21.01 -36.52
C ARG A 127 9.21 -21.69 -36.08
N ASP A 128 9.20 -23.01 -35.98
CA ASP A 128 8.01 -23.78 -35.58
C ASP A 128 7.71 -23.70 -34.07
N GLN A 129 8.65 -23.16 -33.26
CA GLN A 129 8.48 -22.98 -31.80
C GLN A 129 8.04 -21.58 -31.40
N SER A 130 8.01 -20.60 -32.33
CA SER A 130 7.38 -19.31 -32.04
C SER A 130 5.87 -19.48 -31.99
N GLU A 131 5.24 -19.07 -30.89
CA GLU A 131 3.79 -19.11 -30.74
C GLU A 131 3.12 -18.46 -31.98
N PRO A 132 2.22 -19.19 -32.68
CA PRO A 132 1.64 -18.72 -33.94
C PRO A 132 0.83 -17.42 -33.82
N GLU A 133 0.49 -17.00 -32.59
CA GLU A 133 -0.33 -15.83 -32.30
C GLU A 133 0.42 -14.49 -32.39
N LEU A 134 1.76 -14.48 -32.44
CA LEU A 134 2.57 -13.25 -32.55
C LEU A 134 3.02 -12.94 -33.99
N ASN A 135 2.62 -13.76 -34.96
CA ASN A 135 3.13 -13.72 -36.33
C ASN A 135 2.45 -12.67 -37.23
N SER A 136 1.51 -11.88 -36.71
CA SER A 136 0.89 -10.80 -37.47
C SER A 136 0.79 -9.51 -36.63
N ILE A 137 1.14 -8.39 -37.25
CA ILE A 137 1.06 -7.05 -36.64
C ILE A 137 -0.38 -6.77 -36.18
N SER A 138 -1.38 -7.23 -36.93
CA SER A 138 -2.79 -7.10 -36.54
C SER A 138 -3.16 -7.86 -35.25
N ALA A 139 -2.58 -9.03 -35.02
CA ALA A 139 -2.82 -9.79 -33.78
C ALA A 139 -2.15 -9.10 -32.58
N LEU A 140 -0.95 -8.56 -32.77
CA LEU A 140 -0.26 -7.74 -31.77
C LEU A 140 -1.04 -6.46 -31.45
N GLU A 141 -1.54 -5.74 -32.46
CA GLU A 141 -2.38 -4.55 -32.27
C GLU A 141 -3.68 -4.88 -31.52
N SER A 142 -4.33 -6.00 -31.85
CA SER A 142 -5.54 -6.44 -31.15
C SER A 142 -5.26 -6.73 -29.68
N ARG A 143 -4.16 -7.45 -29.39
CA ARG A 143 -3.77 -7.79 -28.02
C ARG A 143 -3.33 -6.57 -27.23
N LEU A 144 -2.57 -5.67 -27.84
CA LEU A 144 -2.20 -4.39 -27.24
C LEU A 144 -3.43 -3.55 -26.89
N ASN A 145 -4.43 -3.50 -27.77
CA ASN A 145 -5.68 -2.79 -27.48
C ASN A 145 -6.48 -3.44 -26.35
N GLN A 146 -6.47 -4.77 -26.27
CA GLN A 146 -7.08 -5.52 -25.17
C GLN A 146 -6.36 -5.22 -23.84
N ASP A 147 -5.04 -5.33 -23.81
CA ASP A 147 -4.22 -5.06 -22.62
C ASP A 147 -4.37 -3.59 -22.18
N LEU A 148 -4.41 -2.64 -23.12
CA LEU A 148 -4.68 -1.23 -22.83
C LEU A 148 -6.08 -1.01 -22.24
N SER A 149 -7.07 -1.77 -22.69
CA SER A 149 -8.42 -1.69 -22.12
C SER A 149 -8.46 -2.25 -20.70
N GLU A 150 -7.74 -3.34 -20.44
CA GLU A 150 -7.62 -3.94 -19.11
C GLU A 150 -6.87 -3.01 -18.15
N ILE A 151 -5.77 -2.40 -18.58
CA ILE A 151 -5.03 -1.41 -17.79
C ILE A 151 -5.93 -0.22 -17.42
N ARG A 152 -6.73 0.29 -18.36
CA ARG A 152 -7.68 1.39 -18.07
C ARG A 152 -8.73 0.99 -17.05
N MET A 153 -9.23 -0.25 -17.10
CA MET A 153 -10.16 -0.76 -16.10
C MET A 153 -9.50 -0.82 -14.71
N MET A 154 -8.28 -1.34 -14.63
CA MET A 154 -7.52 -1.38 -13.37
C MET A 154 -7.21 0.02 -12.83
N GLU A 155 -6.91 1.00 -13.69
CA GLU A 155 -6.71 2.40 -13.28
C GLU A 155 -7.99 3.02 -12.70
N ILE A 156 -9.15 2.72 -13.28
CA ILE A 156 -10.46 3.17 -12.76
C ILE A 156 -10.71 2.53 -11.39
N GLU A 157 -10.55 1.21 -11.26
CA GLU A 157 -10.72 0.50 -9.99
C GLU A 157 -9.77 1.03 -8.91
N ALA A 158 -8.49 1.25 -9.25
CA ALA A 158 -7.52 1.79 -8.32
C ALA A 158 -7.89 3.21 -7.87
N LYS A 159 -8.44 4.02 -8.77
CA LYS A 159 -8.92 5.36 -8.44
C LYS A 159 -10.13 5.31 -7.51
N GLU A 160 -11.11 4.45 -7.78
CA GLU A 160 -12.28 4.24 -6.91
C GLU A 160 -11.87 3.78 -5.51
N VAL A 161 -10.91 2.85 -5.41
CA VAL A 161 -10.36 2.42 -4.12
C VAL A 161 -9.66 3.57 -3.39
N SER A 162 -8.91 4.42 -4.11
CA SER A 162 -8.25 5.58 -3.51
C SER A 162 -9.25 6.60 -2.95
N GLU A 163 -10.32 6.88 -3.69
CA GLU A 163 -11.38 7.79 -3.27
C GLU A 163 -12.12 7.23 -2.04
N GLY A 164 -12.43 5.93 -2.03
CA GLY A 164 -13.02 5.26 -0.86
C GLY A 164 -12.11 5.25 0.37
N LEU A 165 -10.79 5.10 0.19
CA LEU A 165 -9.84 5.19 1.30
C LEU A 165 -9.72 6.61 1.87
N ASP A 166 -9.79 7.64 1.02
CA ASP A 166 -9.78 9.03 1.48
C ASP A 166 -11.09 9.40 2.19
N GLU A 167 -12.23 8.88 1.75
CA GLU A 167 -13.50 9.01 2.47
C GLU A 167 -13.43 8.34 3.84
N LEU A 168 -12.92 7.11 3.93
CA LEU A 168 -12.72 6.42 5.21
C LEU A 168 -11.73 7.14 6.14
N ARG A 169 -10.68 7.76 5.59
CA ARG A 169 -9.76 8.61 6.36
C ARG A 169 -10.45 9.86 6.90
N SER A 170 -11.28 10.49 6.09
CA SER A 170 -12.07 11.67 6.50
C SER A 170 -13.06 11.29 7.61
N GLU A 171 -13.78 10.17 7.45
CA GLU A 171 -14.69 9.60 8.44
C GLU A 171 -13.94 9.30 9.76
N ALA A 172 -12.80 8.61 9.68
CA ALA A 172 -11.97 8.30 10.84
C ALA A 172 -11.43 9.56 11.52
N SER A 173 -11.02 10.58 10.76
CA SER A 173 -10.59 11.87 11.31
C SER A 173 -11.73 12.61 12.01
N ARG A 174 -12.97 12.50 11.49
CA ARG A 174 -14.16 13.07 12.12
C ARG A 174 -14.46 12.36 13.44
N VAL A 175 -14.37 11.03 13.47
CA VAL A 175 -14.57 10.23 14.69
C VAL A 175 -13.47 10.55 15.73
N ALA A 176 -12.21 10.66 15.31
CA ALA A 176 -11.11 11.04 16.19
C ALA A 176 -11.30 12.45 16.79
N ALA A 177 -11.79 13.42 16.01
CA ALA A 177 -12.11 14.75 16.50
C ALA A 177 -13.28 14.73 17.50
N VAL A 178 -14.26 13.83 17.33
CA VAL A 178 -15.35 13.64 18.30
C VAL A 178 -14.81 13.07 19.62
N ASP A 179 -13.90 12.10 19.56
CA ASP A 179 -13.26 11.54 20.76
C ASP A 179 -12.45 12.61 21.51
N GLU A 180 -11.71 13.47 20.81
CA GLU A 180 -10.98 14.60 21.41
C GLU A 180 -11.93 15.62 22.08
N ILE A 181 -13.08 15.90 21.47
CA ILE A 181 -14.11 16.78 22.06
C ILE A 181 -14.71 16.15 23.32
N VAL A 182 -14.94 14.83 23.34
CA VAL A 182 -15.42 14.12 24.53
C VAL A 182 -14.38 14.16 25.65
N ASP A 183 -13.12 13.92 25.33
CA ASP A 183 -12.02 14.01 26.29
C ASP A 183 -11.86 15.44 26.85
N LEU A 184 -11.93 16.47 26.00
CA LEU A 184 -11.91 17.87 26.43
C LEU A 184 -13.12 18.22 27.30
N LYS A 185 -14.33 17.75 26.96
CA LYS A 185 -15.51 17.93 27.81
C LYS A 185 -15.36 17.25 29.16
N MET A 186 -14.79 16.04 29.19
CA MET A 186 -14.56 15.32 30.43
C MET A 186 -13.51 16.03 31.29
N GLN A 187 -12.45 16.58 30.68
CA GLN A 187 -11.48 17.42 31.38
C GLN A 187 -12.12 18.71 31.91
N ILE A 188 -12.95 19.41 31.13
CA ILE A 188 -13.68 20.60 31.58
C ILE A 188 -14.60 20.24 32.75
N ALA A 189 -15.35 19.15 32.68
CA ALA A 189 -16.20 18.70 33.78
C ALA A 189 -15.39 18.39 35.05
N ILE A 190 -14.19 17.80 34.92
CA ILE A 190 -13.27 17.57 36.04
C ILE A 190 -12.72 18.90 36.60
N PHE A 191 -12.42 19.87 35.76
CA PHE A 191 -11.96 21.20 36.19
C PHE A 191 -13.08 22.02 36.84
N ASP A 192 -14.32 21.95 36.36
CA ASP A 192 -15.46 22.65 36.94
C ASP A 192 -15.88 22.01 38.27
N THR A 193 -15.92 20.67 38.35
CA THR A 193 -16.21 19.97 39.62
C THR A 193 -15.12 20.19 40.66
N GLY A 194 -13.84 20.24 40.25
CA GLY A 194 -12.77 20.64 41.16
C GLY A 194 -12.81 22.13 41.51
N GLY A 195 -13.18 22.99 40.56
CA GLY A 195 -13.14 24.45 40.70
C GLY A 195 -14.15 25.01 41.70
N ASP A 196 -15.35 24.42 41.78
CA ASP A 196 -16.34 24.79 42.79
C ASP A 196 -15.94 24.31 44.19
N ASP A 197 -15.39 23.09 44.33
CA ASP A 197 -14.84 22.59 45.60
C ASP A 197 -13.66 23.46 46.09
N TYR A 198 -12.78 23.90 45.18
CA TYR A 198 -11.66 24.80 45.54
C TYR A 198 -12.13 26.21 45.91
N LYS A 199 -13.22 26.72 45.32
CA LYS A 199 -13.80 28.01 45.72
C LYS A 199 -14.45 27.92 47.09
N GLU A 200 -15.24 26.86 47.32
CA GLU A 200 -15.93 26.65 48.59
C GLU A 200 -14.93 26.42 49.73
N GLU A 201 -13.87 25.64 49.48
CA GLU A 201 -12.79 25.43 50.45
C GLU A 201 -11.95 26.70 50.66
N ARG A 202 -11.73 27.51 49.61
CA ARG A 202 -11.03 28.81 49.73
C ARG A 202 -11.85 29.81 50.54
N ASP A 203 -13.15 29.88 50.33
CA ASP A 203 -14.05 30.77 51.07
C ASP A 203 -14.15 30.31 52.53
N ARG A 204 -14.24 29.00 52.77
CA ARG A 204 -14.17 28.41 54.12
C ARG A 204 -12.85 28.72 54.84
N LEU A 205 -11.72 28.62 54.15
CA LEU A 205 -10.40 28.98 54.70
C LEU A 205 -10.28 30.50 54.95
N ALA A 206 -10.83 31.33 54.06
CA ALA A 206 -10.88 32.78 54.26
C ALA A 206 -11.72 33.16 55.49
N ASP A 207 -12.86 32.49 55.69
CA ASP A 207 -13.71 32.67 56.87
C ASP A 207 -12.97 32.26 58.16
N LEU A 208 -12.29 31.11 58.17
CA LEU A 208 -11.47 30.65 59.31
C LEU A 208 -10.33 31.63 59.64
N VAL A 209 -9.64 32.17 58.63
CA VAL A 209 -8.59 33.17 58.82
C VAL A 209 -9.17 34.49 59.35
N SER A 210 -10.34 34.89 58.86
CA SER A 210 -11.03 36.10 59.35
C SER A 210 -11.48 35.95 60.81
N LEU A 211 -11.95 34.75 61.20
CA LEU A 211 -12.29 34.37 62.57
C LEU A 211 -11.05 34.39 63.48
N GLY A 212 -9.94 33.81 63.01
CA GLY A 212 -8.66 33.82 63.73
C GLY A 212 -8.11 35.23 63.96
N ARG A 213 -8.29 36.15 62.99
CA ARG A 213 -7.87 37.56 63.13
C ARG A 213 -8.74 38.38 64.08
N ARG A 214 -9.99 37.96 64.31
CA ARG A 214 -10.94 38.64 65.23
C ARG A 214 -10.79 38.19 66.67
N MET A 215 -10.21 37.02 66.91
CA MET A 215 -9.89 36.55 68.26
C MET A 215 -8.60 37.21 68.76
N LYS A 216 -8.74 38.27 69.56
CA LYS A 216 -7.66 38.78 70.42
C LYS A 216 -7.39 37.72 71.49
N ASP A 217 -6.15 37.22 71.55
CA ASP A 217 -5.63 36.14 72.42
C ASP A 217 -6.63 35.60 73.46
N PRO A 218 -7.34 34.50 73.14
CA PRO A 218 -8.13 33.78 74.12
C PRO A 218 -7.24 32.78 74.87
N ASP A 219 -7.53 32.54 76.14
CA ASP A 219 -6.80 31.65 77.07
C ASP A 219 -6.77 30.16 76.65
N ASN A 220 -7.19 29.82 75.42
CA ASN A 220 -7.40 28.43 74.95
C ASN A 220 -6.86 28.15 73.54
N ILE A 221 -5.86 28.91 73.08
CA ILE A 221 -5.17 28.75 71.78
C ILE A 221 -4.67 27.31 71.54
N ASN A 222 -4.25 26.61 72.59
CA ASN A 222 -3.73 25.25 72.48
C ASN A 222 -4.79 24.22 72.06
N GLU A 223 -6.04 24.35 72.50
CA GLU A 223 -7.13 23.45 72.06
C GLU A 223 -7.50 23.69 70.59
N GLN A 224 -7.53 24.95 70.16
CA GLN A 224 -7.81 25.30 68.77
C GLN A 224 -6.68 24.85 67.83
N LEU A 225 -5.42 24.99 68.24
CA LEU A 225 -4.27 24.45 67.50
C LEU A 225 -4.32 22.92 67.40
N LYS A 226 -4.75 22.24 68.46
CA LYS A 226 -4.91 20.79 68.46
C LYS A 226 -6.02 20.35 67.49
N MET A 227 -7.19 21.00 67.52
CA MET A 227 -8.27 20.75 66.55
C MET A 227 -7.83 21.01 65.10
N LEU A 228 -7.12 22.11 64.87
CA LEU A 228 -6.61 22.44 63.53
C LEU A 228 -5.59 21.39 63.06
N SER A 229 -4.72 20.91 63.95
CA SER A 229 -3.75 19.85 63.63
C SER A 229 -4.43 18.52 63.31
N GLU A 230 -5.51 18.16 64.02
CA GLU A 230 -6.30 16.97 63.72
C GLU A 230 -7.02 17.10 62.38
N GLN A 231 -7.59 18.26 62.08
CA GLN A 231 -8.24 18.52 60.79
C GLN A 231 -7.25 18.47 59.62
N LEU A 232 -6.07 19.09 59.76
CA LEU A 232 -5.00 19.04 58.75
C LEU A 232 -4.44 17.62 58.58
N SER A 233 -4.36 16.84 59.66
CA SER A 233 -3.96 15.44 59.58
C SER A 233 -5.01 14.60 58.84
N GLN A 234 -6.29 14.83 59.10
CA GLN A 234 -7.39 14.11 58.45
C GLN A 234 -7.47 14.45 56.95
N THR A 235 -7.30 15.72 56.58
CA THR A 235 -7.26 16.12 55.17
C THR A 235 -6.04 15.57 54.46
N ALA A 236 -4.84 15.64 55.07
CA ALA A 236 -3.64 15.03 54.52
C ALA A 236 -3.79 13.51 54.30
N GLN A 237 -4.44 12.81 55.24
CA GLN A 237 -4.71 11.38 55.12
C GLN A 237 -5.72 11.08 54.00
N ALA A 238 -6.77 11.89 53.87
CA ALA A 238 -7.75 11.77 52.78
C ALA A 238 -7.12 12.02 51.40
N THR A 239 -6.27 13.05 51.27
CA THR A 239 -5.53 13.35 50.04
C THR A 239 -4.56 12.23 49.69
N ALA A 240 -3.82 11.70 50.67
CA ALA A 240 -2.91 10.56 50.45
C ALA A 240 -3.65 9.29 49.98
N MET A 241 -4.85 9.02 50.50
CA MET A 241 -5.69 7.91 50.03
C MET A 241 -6.22 8.15 48.61
N ALA A 242 -6.62 9.39 48.28
CA ALA A 242 -7.05 9.75 46.94
C ALA A 242 -5.92 9.59 45.90
N ASP A 243 -4.69 10.00 46.25
CA ASP A 243 -3.52 9.83 45.40
C ASP A 243 -3.16 8.35 45.18
N GLN A 244 -3.25 7.53 46.23
CA GLN A 244 -3.06 6.08 46.11
C GLN A 244 -4.10 5.43 45.19
N LEU A 245 -5.38 5.81 45.30
CA LEU A 245 -6.42 5.29 44.43
C LEU A 245 -6.22 5.73 42.98
N ASN A 246 -5.77 6.97 42.76
CA ASN A 246 -5.49 7.47 41.42
C ASN A 246 -4.30 6.75 40.78
N ASN A 247 -3.24 6.49 41.55
CA ASN A 247 -2.10 5.69 41.09
C ASN A 247 -2.50 4.25 40.74
N ARG A 248 -3.36 3.61 41.56
CA ARG A 248 -3.91 2.27 41.24
C ARG A 248 -4.74 2.29 39.95
N ARG A 249 -5.56 3.32 39.73
CA ARG A 249 -6.32 3.47 38.47
C ARG A 249 -5.40 3.61 37.26
N LYS A 250 -4.32 4.39 37.36
CA LYS A 250 -3.32 4.54 36.29
C LYS A 250 -2.61 3.21 35.97
N GLU A 251 -2.25 2.43 36.99
CA GLU A 251 -1.65 1.10 36.80
C GLU A 251 -2.63 0.09 36.17
N ALA A 252 -3.89 0.11 36.59
CA ALA A 252 -4.95 -0.70 35.98
C ALA A 252 -5.17 -0.33 34.50
N ALA A 253 -5.18 0.96 34.16
CA ALA A 253 -5.28 1.42 32.79
C ALA A 253 -4.07 1.00 31.94
N LYS A 254 -2.85 1.13 32.47
CA LYS A 254 -1.61 0.68 31.79
C LYS A 254 -1.61 -0.83 31.53
N SER A 255 -1.97 -1.63 32.53
CA SER A 255 -2.04 -3.09 32.38
C SER A 255 -3.14 -3.53 31.41
N SER A 256 -4.29 -2.84 31.40
CA SER A 256 -5.36 -3.05 30.43
C SER A 256 -4.91 -2.75 29.00
N LEU A 257 -4.22 -1.62 28.80
CA LEU A 257 -3.67 -1.24 27.49
C LEU A 257 -2.60 -2.25 27.03
N ALA A 258 -1.69 -2.65 27.91
CA ALA A 258 -0.69 -3.68 27.60
C ALA A 258 -1.33 -5.01 27.19
N ARG A 259 -2.41 -5.42 27.87
CA ARG A 259 -3.19 -6.63 27.51
C ARG A 259 -3.82 -6.49 26.11
N LYS A 260 -4.41 -5.35 25.80
CA LYS A 260 -4.99 -5.08 24.46
C LYS A 260 -3.93 -5.10 23.36
N LEU A 261 -2.76 -4.50 23.58
CA LEU A 261 -1.67 -4.52 22.61
C LEU A 261 -1.10 -5.92 22.38
N ASN A 262 -1.01 -6.75 23.42
CA ASN A 262 -0.62 -8.14 23.27
C ASN A 262 -1.65 -8.93 22.45
N LEU A 263 -2.95 -8.73 22.69
CA LEU A 263 -4.01 -9.35 21.88
C LEU A 263 -3.87 -8.95 20.39
N ILE A 264 -3.62 -7.66 20.11
CA ILE A 264 -3.42 -7.18 18.73
C ILE A 264 -2.19 -7.84 18.09
N ARG A 265 -1.09 -8.00 18.84
CA ARG A 265 0.12 -8.69 18.34
C ARG A 265 -0.13 -10.18 18.09
N GLU A 266 -0.90 -10.84 18.95
CA GLU A 266 -1.32 -12.23 18.74
C GLU A 266 -2.18 -12.34 17.48
N MET A 267 -3.16 -11.44 17.30
CA MET A 267 -4.02 -11.40 16.10
C MET A 267 -3.26 -11.06 14.82
N LYS A 268 -2.21 -10.24 14.87
CA LYS A 268 -1.38 -9.91 13.70
C LYS A 268 -0.65 -11.14 13.11
N ASN A 269 -0.41 -12.17 13.93
CA ASN A 269 0.23 -13.41 13.50
C ASN A 269 -0.77 -14.50 13.11
N VAL A 270 -2.08 -14.23 13.21
CA VAL A 270 -3.12 -15.14 12.76
C VAL A 270 -3.40 -14.86 11.30
N ASP A 271 -2.99 -15.79 10.44
CA ASP A 271 -3.16 -15.74 9.00
C ASP A 271 -4.67 -15.72 8.65
N GLU A 272 -5.16 -14.61 8.09
CA GLU A 272 -6.59 -14.41 7.76
C GLU A 272 -7.13 -15.53 6.87
N ALA A 273 -6.27 -16.06 5.98
CA ALA A 273 -6.60 -17.19 5.12
C ALA A 273 -6.81 -18.50 5.89
N ALA A 274 -6.06 -18.74 6.97
CA ALA A 274 -6.24 -19.91 7.83
C ALA A 274 -7.53 -19.80 8.66
N LEU A 275 -7.86 -18.60 9.13
CA LEU A 275 -9.08 -18.36 9.91
C LEU A 275 -10.34 -18.49 9.05
N ALA A 276 -10.30 -18.01 7.80
CA ALA A 276 -11.38 -18.21 6.83
C ALA A 276 -11.61 -19.69 6.51
N ARG A 277 -10.54 -20.48 6.33
CA ARG A 277 -10.64 -21.94 6.14
C ARG A 277 -11.22 -22.64 7.37
N ASN A 278 -10.81 -22.24 8.57
CA ASN A 278 -11.37 -22.80 9.80
C ASN A 278 -12.85 -22.46 9.95
N VAL A 279 -13.27 -21.23 9.66
CA VAL A 279 -14.69 -20.83 9.67
C VAL A 279 -15.50 -21.63 8.64
N LEU A 280 -14.98 -21.85 7.43
CA LEU A 280 -15.63 -22.71 6.43
C LEU A 280 -15.75 -24.16 6.92
N SER A 281 -14.69 -24.73 7.48
CA SER A 281 -14.73 -26.09 8.04
C SER A 281 -15.70 -26.21 9.24
N LEU A 282 -15.80 -25.16 10.06
CA LEU A 282 -16.76 -25.09 11.15
C LEU A 282 -18.20 -24.97 10.64
N ARG A 283 -18.45 -24.19 9.58
CA ARG A 283 -19.76 -24.14 8.92
C ARG A 283 -20.15 -25.47 8.28
N GLU A 284 -19.21 -26.18 7.67
CA GLU A 284 -19.45 -27.54 7.15
C GLU A 284 -19.75 -28.52 8.28
N SER A 285 -18.98 -28.49 9.38
CA SER A 285 -19.22 -29.33 10.55
C SER A 285 -20.58 -29.02 11.21
N ARG A 286 -20.97 -27.74 11.28
CA ARG A 286 -22.28 -27.31 11.77
C ARG A 286 -23.40 -27.84 10.88
N ARG A 287 -23.26 -27.71 9.55
CA ARG A 287 -24.23 -28.26 8.59
C ARG A 287 -24.35 -29.78 8.69
N GLN A 288 -23.23 -30.48 8.92
CA GLN A 288 -23.23 -31.93 9.15
C GLN A 288 -23.92 -32.31 10.46
N LEU A 289 -23.74 -31.52 11.52
CA LEU A 289 -24.42 -31.71 12.81
C LEU A 289 -25.91 -31.38 12.71
N GLU A 290 -26.29 -30.30 12.04
CA GLU A 290 -27.69 -29.93 11.78
C GLU A 290 -28.40 -31.01 10.95
N ASN A 291 -27.76 -31.53 9.90
CA ASN A 291 -28.27 -32.66 9.12
C ASN A 291 -28.41 -33.93 9.97
N ARG A 292 -27.46 -34.21 10.88
CA ARG A 292 -27.52 -35.37 11.79
C ARG A 292 -28.60 -35.23 12.86
N LEU A 293 -28.87 -34.01 13.32
CA LEU A 293 -29.83 -33.73 14.39
C LEU A 293 -31.23 -33.41 13.85
N HIS A 294 -31.40 -33.25 12.52
CA HIS A 294 -32.67 -32.86 11.88
C HIS A 294 -33.25 -31.55 12.45
N ILE A 295 -32.37 -30.66 12.92
CA ILE A 295 -32.74 -29.32 13.38
C ILE A 295 -32.56 -28.40 12.17
N SER A 296 -33.68 -27.99 11.57
CA SER A 296 -33.69 -26.97 10.54
C SER A 296 -33.32 -25.61 11.16
N SER A 297 -32.34 -24.91 10.59
CA SER A 297 -31.91 -23.58 11.03
C SER A 297 -32.93 -22.46 10.70
N ASP A 298 -34.09 -22.79 10.16
CA ASP A 298 -35.09 -21.81 9.73
C ASP A 298 -35.95 -21.26 10.89
N GLU A 299 -35.82 -21.77 12.12
CA GLU A 299 -36.70 -21.37 13.24
C GLU A 299 -36.18 -20.23 14.14
N GLU A 300 -34.94 -19.73 14.02
CA GLU A 300 -34.39 -18.74 14.99
C GLU A 300 -34.00 -17.35 14.44
N ASN A 301 -34.37 -16.99 13.21
CA ASN A 301 -34.13 -15.63 12.68
C ASN A 301 -35.34 -14.68 12.80
N ARG A 302 -36.24 -14.89 13.78
CA ARG A 302 -37.41 -14.02 13.98
C ARG A 302 -37.30 -13.00 15.12
N GLU A 303 -36.28 -13.06 15.96
CA GLU A 303 -36.06 -12.03 16.96
C GLU A 303 -34.56 -11.77 17.06
N PHE A 304 -34.08 -10.72 16.41
CA PHE A 304 -33.07 -9.76 16.89
C PHE A 304 -32.81 -8.71 15.81
#